data_AF-A0A7Y5GMT2-F1
#
_entry.id   AF-A0A7Y5GMT2-F1
#
_cell.length_a   1.000
_cell.length_b   1.000
_cell.length_c   1.000
_cell.angle_alpha   90.00
_cell.angle_beta   90.00
_cell.angle_gamma   90.00
#
_symmetry.space_group_name_H-M   'P 1'
#
loop_
_entity.id
_entity.type
_entity.pdbx_description
1 polymer ?
#
loop_
_entity_poly.entity_id
_entity_poly.type
_entity_poly.pdbx_seq_one_letter_code
_entity_poly.pdbx_strand_id
1 'polypeptide(L)'
;MAPLANNTRNQFVTLLPTSEGVAIFDDNNTTNYYAGFRIRKDGHGAFIYIAGRPYRFDNTTSAYNYDFIIRNWMPYSPPVGVEDAEGIPVDFDLGQNYPNPFNPATIINYSLPISGKVSLKVYDLLGREVAVLVDQAQESGSHSVKMDASALNSGIYFYTLSVYGENGAQQFNGTKKALLLK
;
A
#
# COMPACT_ATOMS: atom_id res chain seq x y z
N MET A 1 14.32 -42.27 -12.18
CA MET A 1 13.43 -41.08 -12.17
C MET A 1 12.45 -41.28 -11.04
N ALA A 2 12.69 -40.65 -9.89
CA ALA A 2 11.87 -40.77 -8.67
C ALA A 2 11.19 -39.41 -8.41
N PRO A 3 9.97 -39.38 -7.86
CA PRO A 3 9.14 -38.17 -7.84
C PRO A 3 9.64 -37.14 -6.81
N LEU A 4 9.50 -35.86 -7.17
CA LEU A 4 9.72 -34.72 -6.28
C LEU A 4 8.69 -34.76 -5.14
N ALA A 5 9.16 -34.91 -3.90
CA ALA A 5 8.30 -34.84 -2.72
C ALA A 5 8.03 -33.37 -2.36
N ASN A 6 6.76 -32.97 -2.40
CA ASN A 6 6.22 -31.74 -1.84
C ASN A 6 6.70 -31.54 -0.40
N ASN A 7 7.43 -30.46 -0.12
CA ASN A 7 7.89 -30.12 1.22
C ASN A 7 7.07 -28.96 1.80
N THR A 8 5.77 -29.19 2.02
CA THR A 8 4.93 -28.31 2.85
C THR A 8 4.90 -28.85 4.28
N ARG A 9 5.88 -28.42 5.10
CA ARG A 9 5.86 -28.67 6.56
C ARG A 9 5.64 -27.36 7.32
N ASN A 10 4.40 -26.88 7.34
CA ASN A 10 3.96 -26.00 8.42
C ASN A 10 3.59 -26.89 9.60
N GLN A 11 4.46 -26.98 10.61
CA GLN A 11 4.16 -27.65 11.88
C GLN A 11 3.69 -26.59 12.89
N PHE A 12 2.41 -26.63 13.24
CA PHE A 12 1.88 -25.86 14.36
C PHE A 12 2.08 -26.66 15.66
N VAL A 13 2.85 -26.10 16.60
CA VAL A 13 3.05 -26.68 17.93
C VAL A 13 2.15 -25.95 18.93
N THR A 14 1.24 -26.67 19.58
CA THR A 14 0.50 -26.18 20.76
C THR A 14 1.25 -26.61 22.02
N LEU A 15 1.58 -25.65 22.89
CA LEU A 15 2.27 -25.93 24.16
C LEU A 15 1.25 -26.03 25.31
N LEU A 16 1.46 -26.99 26.21
CA LEU A 16 0.76 -27.04 27.50
C LEU A 16 1.17 -25.82 28.37
N PRO A 17 0.33 -25.33 29.29
CA PRO A 17 0.62 -24.14 30.12
C PRO A 17 1.88 -24.25 30.98
N THR A 18 2.41 -25.47 31.17
CA THR A 18 3.55 -25.80 32.02
C THR A 18 4.77 -26.36 31.26
N SER A 19 4.75 -26.39 29.92
CA SER A 19 5.86 -26.90 29.09
C SER A 19 6.65 -25.75 28.43
N GLU A 20 7.99 -25.86 28.43
CA GLU A 20 8.91 -24.94 27.75
C GLU A 20 9.12 -25.39 26.29
N GLY A 21 8.70 -24.59 25.30
CA GLY A 21 8.86 -24.91 23.88
C GLY A 21 10.18 -24.42 23.28
N VAL A 22 10.71 -25.20 22.32
CA VAL A 22 11.79 -24.82 21.40
C VAL A 22 11.37 -25.24 19.98
N ALA A 23 11.44 -24.33 19.01
CA ALA A 23 11.43 -24.68 17.58
C ALA A 23 12.78 -24.28 16.96
N ILE A 24 13.48 -25.25 16.35
CA ILE A 24 14.71 -25.06 15.58
C ILE A 24 14.44 -25.63 14.18
N PHE A 25 14.51 -24.79 13.15
CA PHE A 25 14.54 -25.26 11.77
C PHE A 25 15.98 -25.64 11.42
N ASP A 26 16.23 -26.94 11.32
CA ASP A 26 17.47 -27.54 10.84
C ASP A 26 17.24 -28.00 9.39
N ASP A 27 18.01 -27.46 8.44
CA ASP A 27 18.22 -28.13 7.17
C ASP A 27 19.32 -29.15 7.45
N ASN A 28 18.95 -30.42 7.64
CA ASN A 28 19.79 -31.57 8.02
C ASN A 28 21.10 -31.76 7.19
N ASN A 29 21.35 -30.91 6.18
CA ASN A 29 22.55 -30.86 5.36
C ASN A 29 23.56 -29.75 5.73
N THR A 30 23.24 -28.80 6.62
CA THR A 30 24.17 -27.70 6.98
C THR A 30 24.14 -27.38 8.47
N THR A 31 25.24 -26.87 9.04
CA THR A 31 25.29 -26.40 10.44
C THR A 31 24.64 -25.04 10.67
N ASN A 32 23.80 -24.55 9.73
CA ASN A 32 23.23 -23.21 9.77
C ASN A 32 21.76 -23.24 10.23
N TYR A 33 21.47 -22.55 11.33
CA TYR A 33 20.13 -22.43 11.92
C TYR A 33 19.40 -21.19 11.38
N TYR A 34 18.15 -21.34 10.90
CA TYR A 34 17.45 -20.26 10.18
C TYR A 34 16.49 -19.41 11.03
N ALA A 35 15.77 -19.94 12.04
CA ALA A 35 15.02 -19.15 13.03
C ALA A 35 14.47 -20.01 14.18
N GLY A 36 14.30 -19.44 15.39
CA GLY A 36 13.69 -20.13 16.53
C GLY A 36 13.56 -19.25 17.78
N PHE A 37 12.66 -19.61 18.70
CA PHE A 37 12.47 -18.95 20.01
C PHE A 37 12.61 -19.95 21.17
N ARG A 38 13.22 -19.50 22.28
CA ARG A 38 13.27 -20.22 23.57
C ARG A 38 12.76 -19.32 24.68
N ILE A 39 11.84 -19.83 25.50
CA ILE A 39 11.28 -19.11 26.65
C ILE A 39 11.66 -19.88 27.92
N ARG A 40 12.24 -19.18 28.91
CA ARG A 40 12.48 -19.70 30.27
C ARG A 40 11.54 -19.00 31.25
N LYS A 41 11.18 -19.71 32.32
CA LYS A 41 10.15 -19.34 33.31
C LYS A 41 10.37 -18.00 34.05
N ASP A 42 11.60 -17.46 34.09
CA ASP A 42 11.97 -16.26 34.85
C ASP A 42 12.11 -14.98 34.00
N GLY A 43 11.84 -15.03 32.70
CA GLY A 43 11.96 -13.88 31.79
C GLY A 43 13.41 -13.41 31.54
N HIS A 44 14.40 -14.02 32.18
CA HIS A 44 15.81 -13.71 31.99
C HIS A 44 16.41 -14.68 30.96
N GLY A 45 16.53 -14.20 29.72
CA GLY A 45 17.19 -14.94 28.64
C GLY A 45 16.28 -15.38 27.50
N ALA A 46 15.18 -14.66 27.25
CA ALA A 46 14.55 -14.72 25.95
C ALA A 46 15.57 -14.26 24.89
N PHE A 47 15.81 -15.06 23.86
CA PHE A 47 16.66 -14.67 22.75
C PHE A 47 16.00 -15.02 21.42
N ILE A 48 16.24 -14.18 20.42
CA ILE A 48 15.84 -14.44 19.02
C ILE A 48 17.13 -14.74 18.25
N TYR A 49 17.12 -15.83 17.49
CA TYR A 49 18.20 -16.13 16.54
C TYR A 49 17.84 -15.57 15.17
N ILE A 50 18.67 -14.66 14.65
CA ILE A 50 18.53 -14.11 13.29
C ILE A 50 19.84 -14.38 12.56
N ALA A 51 19.76 -15.12 11.45
CA ALA A 51 20.90 -15.51 10.61
C ALA A 51 22.10 -16.05 11.38
N GLY A 52 21.87 -17.05 12.23
CA GLY A 52 22.92 -17.72 13.00
C GLY A 52 23.48 -16.95 14.21
N ARG A 53 22.93 -15.78 14.57
CA ARG A 53 23.36 -15.01 15.76
C ARG A 53 22.24 -14.86 16.80
N PRO A 54 22.51 -15.11 18.11
CA PRO A 54 21.54 -14.88 19.18
C PRO A 54 21.48 -13.42 19.62
N TYR A 55 20.28 -12.88 19.78
CA TYR A 55 20.01 -11.55 20.32
C TYR A 55 19.22 -11.65 21.62
N ARG A 56 19.71 -11.03 22.71
CA ARG A 56 19.04 -11.03 24.01
C ARG A 56 17.87 -10.07 24.04
N PHE A 57 16.76 -10.52 24.60
CA PHE A 57 15.58 -9.71 24.83
C PHE A 57 15.43 -9.49 26.34
N ASP A 58 15.80 -8.30 26.81
CA ASP A 58 15.38 -7.78 28.11
C ASP A 58 14.68 -6.43 27.89
N ASN A 59 13.81 -6.02 28.82
CA ASN A 59 12.94 -4.84 28.66
C ASN A 59 13.70 -3.49 28.51
N THR A 60 15.01 -3.47 28.80
CA THR A 60 15.88 -2.29 28.70
C THR A 60 16.76 -2.29 27.46
N THR A 61 17.14 -3.46 26.96
CA THR A 61 18.04 -3.67 25.82
C THR A 61 17.26 -3.99 24.54
N SER A 62 15.98 -4.34 24.66
CA SER A 62 15.08 -4.62 23.54
C SER A 62 15.01 -3.44 22.57
N ALA A 63 14.93 -2.19 23.05
CA ALA A 63 14.93 -0.98 22.22
C ALA A 63 16.17 -0.87 21.30
N TYR A 64 17.37 -1.15 21.83
CA TYR A 64 18.61 -1.13 21.05
C TYR A 64 18.68 -2.27 20.03
N ASN A 65 18.18 -3.44 20.40
CA ASN A 65 18.13 -4.58 19.49
C ASN A 65 17.08 -4.38 18.39
N TYR A 66 15.95 -3.72 18.67
CA TYR A 66 14.97 -3.35 17.66
C TYR A 66 15.54 -2.35 16.64
N ASP A 67 16.18 -1.27 17.11
CA ASP A 67 16.78 -0.26 16.22
C ASP A 67 17.90 -0.88 15.37
N PHE A 68 18.74 -1.76 15.94
CA PHE A 68 19.76 -2.48 15.19
C PHE A 68 19.17 -3.44 14.15
N ILE A 69 18.14 -4.23 14.50
CA ILE A 69 17.47 -5.13 13.56
C ILE A 69 16.81 -4.34 12.42
N ILE A 70 16.11 -3.25 12.73
CA ILE A 70 15.48 -2.39 11.74
C ILE A 70 16.53 -1.75 10.82
N ARG A 71 17.68 -1.29 11.35
CA ARG A 71 18.71 -0.65 10.52
C ARG A 71 19.54 -1.60 9.67
N ASN A 72 19.84 -2.81 10.19
CA ASN A 72 20.73 -3.75 9.51
C ASN A 72 20.01 -4.79 8.64
N TRP A 73 18.73 -5.08 8.92
CA TRP A 73 18.02 -6.20 8.31
C TRP A 73 16.71 -5.82 7.62
N MET A 74 16.07 -4.73 8.04
CA MET A 74 15.14 -4.04 7.14
C MET A 74 15.98 -3.06 6.33
N PRO A 75 15.96 -3.10 5.00
CA PRO A 75 16.56 -2.00 4.26
C PRO A 75 15.78 -0.75 4.67
N TYR A 76 16.37 0.07 5.54
CA TYR A 76 16.02 1.48 5.61
C TYR A 76 16.42 2.06 4.25
N SER A 77 15.52 1.90 3.28
CA SER A 77 15.55 2.71 2.09
C SER A 77 15.14 4.09 2.58
N PRO A 78 16.03 5.10 2.63
CA PRO A 78 15.52 6.46 2.49
C PRO A 78 14.59 6.45 1.26
N PRO A 79 13.52 7.27 1.20
CA PRO A 79 12.69 7.33 0.00
C PRO A 79 13.58 7.78 -1.17
N VAL A 80 14.11 6.80 -1.89
CA VAL A 80 14.74 6.97 -3.19
C VAL A 80 13.56 7.16 -4.13
N GLY A 81 13.63 8.20 -4.98
CA GLY A 81 12.57 8.51 -5.93
C GLY A 81 12.08 7.23 -6.59
N VAL A 82 10.78 6.97 -6.43
CA VAL A 82 10.11 5.77 -6.91
C VAL A 82 10.27 5.75 -8.44
N GLU A 83 11.08 4.84 -8.96
CA GLU A 83 10.83 4.28 -10.29
C GLU A 83 9.61 3.37 -10.12
N ASP A 84 8.52 3.74 -10.79
CA ASP A 84 7.18 3.16 -10.69
C ASP A 84 7.21 1.64 -10.90
N ALA A 85 7.28 0.88 -9.81
CA ALA A 85 6.62 -0.41 -9.80
C ALA A 85 5.13 -0.11 -9.89
N GLU A 86 4.51 -0.42 -11.04
CA GLU A 86 3.06 -0.33 -11.28
C GLU A 86 2.30 -1.28 -10.34
N GLY A 87 2.28 -0.95 -9.05
CA GLY A 87 1.43 -1.58 -8.07
C GLY A 87 0.00 -1.13 -8.34
N ILE A 88 -0.92 -2.10 -8.42
CA ILE A 88 -2.35 -1.79 -8.42
C ILE A 88 -2.63 -0.93 -7.17
N PRO A 89 -3.25 0.26 -7.32
CA PRO A 89 -3.56 1.12 -6.19
C PRO A 89 -4.37 0.36 -5.13
N VAL A 90 -4.09 0.62 -3.86
CA VAL A 90 -4.78 -0.07 -2.75
C VAL A 90 -6.11 0.62 -2.42
N ASP A 91 -6.20 1.93 -2.68
CA ASP A 91 -7.34 2.77 -2.36
C ASP A 91 -7.83 3.59 -3.56
N PHE A 92 -9.11 3.97 -3.51
CA PHE A 92 -9.64 5.00 -4.39
C PHE A 92 -9.08 6.37 -3.99
N ASP A 93 -8.51 7.09 -4.93
CA ASP A 93 -8.06 8.46 -4.71
C ASP A 93 -8.44 9.36 -5.89
N LEU A 94 -8.74 10.61 -5.58
CA LEU A 94 -8.90 11.68 -6.55
C LEU A 94 -7.85 12.75 -6.23
N GLY A 95 -6.81 12.77 -7.04
CA GLY A 95 -5.70 13.69 -6.92
C GLY A 95 -6.11 15.13 -7.22
N GLN A 96 -5.36 16.07 -6.64
CA GLN A 96 -5.50 17.47 -6.99
C GLN A 96 -5.01 17.70 -8.43
N ASN A 97 -5.75 18.51 -9.19
CA ASN A 97 -5.35 18.88 -10.54
C ASN A 97 -4.00 19.61 -10.54
N TYR A 98 -3.14 19.32 -11.52
CA TYR A 98 -1.85 19.99 -11.67
C TYR A 98 -1.62 20.43 -13.12
N PRO A 99 -1.24 21.71 -13.36
CA PRO A 99 -1.06 22.78 -12.37
C PRO A 99 -2.38 23.23 -11.73
N ASN A 100 -2.32 23.86 -10.55
CA ASN A 100 -3.44 24.57 -9.93
C ASN A 100 -2.91 25.79 -9.13
N PRO A 101 -3.24 27.04 -9.52
CA PRO A 101 -4.14 27.44 -10.60
C PRO A 101 -3.65 27.01 -12.00
N PHE A 102 -4.57 26.92 -12.97
CA PHE A 102 -4.24 26.47 -14.34
C PHE A 102 -4.72 27.43 -15.41
N ASN A 103 -4.13 27.34 -16.62
CA ASN A 103 -4.50 28.11 -17.81
C ASN A 103 -4.04 27.44 -19.12
N PRO A 104 -4.94 27.15 -20.09
CA PRO A 104 -6.32 26.75 -19.90
C PRO A 104 -6.45 25.25 -19.60
N ALA A 105 -5.33 24.51 -19.55
CA ALA A 105 -5.31 23.06 -19.38
C ALA A 105 -4.67 22.65 -18.05
N THR A 106 -5.18 21.56 -17.48
CA THR A 106 -4.65 20.90 -16.28
C THR A 106 -4.81 19.40 -16.41
N ILE A 107 -4.08 18.64 -15.60
CA ILE A 107 -4.16 17.19 -15.54
C ILE A 107 -4.81 16.80 -14.22
N ILE A 108 -5.76 15.87 -14.27
CA ILE A 108 -6.41 15.29 -13.10
C ILE A 108 -6.00 13.82 -13.04
N ASN A 109 -5.40 13.42 -11.92
CA ASN A 109 -5.00 12.04 -11.66
C ASN A 109 -5.96 11.42 -10.65
N TYR A 110 -6.27 10.14 -10.83
CA TYR A 110 -7.07 9.37 -9.88
C TYR A 110 -6.67 7.89 -9.93
N SER A 111 -6.95 7.16 -8.85
CA SER A 111 -6.60 5.76 -8.71
C SER A 111 -7.84 4.90 -8.45
N LEU A 112 -7.84 3.70 -9.04
CA LEU A 112 -8.90 2.71 -8.92
C LEU A 112 -8.30 1.39 -8.40
N PRO A 113 -8.65 0.92 -7.20
CA PRO A 113 -8.20 -0.38 -6.70
C PRO A 113 -8.92 -1.56 -7.37
N ILE A 114 -10.12 -1.31 -7.91
CA ILE A 114 -10.94 -2.29 -8.63
C ILE A 114 -11.47 -1.69 -9.94
N SER A 115 -11.67 -2.52 -10.95
CA SER A 115 -12.30 -2.13 -12.21
C SER A 115 -13.78 -1.76 -11.98
N GLY A 116 -14.29 -0.79 -12.74
CA GLY A 116 -15.67 -0.34 -12.57
C GLY A 116 -16.07 0.76 -13.55
N LYS A 117 -17.34 1.18 -13.48
CA LYS A 117 -17.82 2.33 -14.25
C LYS A 117 -17.39 3.62 -13.57
N VAL A 118 -16.66 4.47 -14.30
CA VAL A 118 -16.11 5.73 -13.81
C VAL A 118 -16.81 6.90 -14.50
N SER A 119 -17.25 7.88 -13.71
CA SER A 119 -17.78 9.16 -14.18
C SER A 119 -16.99 10.30 -13.54
N LEU A 120 -16.21 11.03 -14.33
CA LEU A 120 -15.52 12.24 -13.92
C LEU A 120 -16.12 13.46 -14.62
N LYS A 121 -16.75 14.33 -13.83
CA LYS A 121 -17.51 15.49 -14.33
C LYS A 121 -17.05 16.77 -13.68
N VAL A 122 -17.16 17.88 -14.42
CA VAL A 122 -16.77 19.21 -13.98
C VAL A 122 -18.02 20.08 -13.84
N TYR A 123 -18.08 20.85 -12.76
CA TYR A 123 -19.17 21.73 -12.38
C TYR A 123 -18.67 23.15 -12.12
N ASP A 124 -19.51 24.14 -12.38
CA ASP A 124 -19.28 25.53 -11.95
C ASP A 124 -19.72 25.77 -10.50
N LEU A 125 -19.53 27.01 -10.01
CA LEU A 125 -19.95 27.44 -8.66
C LEU A 125 -21.46 27.29 -8.40
N LEU A 126 -22.29 27.22 -9.44
CA LEU A 126 -23.75 27.04 -9.33
C LEU A 126 -24.15 25.57 -9.39
N GLY A 127 -23.18 24.65 -9.51
CA GLY A 127 -23.42 23.21 -9.63
C GLY A 127 -23.86 22.78 -11.03
N ARG A 128 -23.73 23.64 -12.05
CA ARG A 128 -24.04 23.26 -13.44
C ARG A 128 -22.90 22.44 -14.00
N GLU A 129 -23.22 21.30 -14.61
CA GLU A 129 -22.26 20.48 -15.35
C GLU A 129 -21.76 21.27 -16.57
N VAL A 130 -20.44 21.49 -16.64
CA VAL A 130 -19.80 22.24 -17.73
C VAL A 130 -18.94 21.36 -18.63
N ALA A 131 -18.53 20.18 -18.14
CA ALA A 131 -17.81 19.19 -18.94
C ALA A 131 -17.93 17.79 -18.34
N VAL A 132 -17.89 16.78 -19.21
CA VAL A 132 -17.70 15.37 -18.85
C VAL A 132 -16.33 14.95 -19.37
N LEU A 133 -15.43 14.57 -18.47
CA LEU A 133 -14.07 14.16 -18.83
C LEU A 133 -13.98 12.65 -19.05
N VAL A 134 -14.74 11.88 -18.27
CA VAL A 134 -14.81 10.41 -18.33
C VAL A 134 -16.24 9.98 -18.02
N ASP A 135 -16.80 9.05 -18.78
CA ASP A 135 -18.05 8.31 -18.47
C ASP A 135 -18.00 6.93 -19.12
N GLN A 136 -17.13 6.06 -18.63
CA GLN A 136 -16.91 4.73 -19.20
C GLN A 136 -16.40 3.73 -18.15
N ALA A 137 -16.43 2.44 -18.49
CA ALA A 137 -15.76 1.42 -17.70
C ALA A 137 -14.24 1.57 -17.81
N GLN A 138 -13.53 1.46 -16.69
CA GLN A 138 -12.08 1.47 -16.62
C GLN A 138 -11.57 0.34 -15.75
N GLU A 139 -10.40 -0.19 -16.11
CA GLU A 139 -9.69 -1.19 -15.32
C GLU A 139 -9.11 -0.59 -14.04
N SER A 140 -8.82 -1.43 -13.05
CA SER A 140 -8.02 -1.02 -11.89
C SER A 140 -6.66 -0.47 -12.32
N GLY A 141 -6.15 0.50 -11.58
CA GLY A 141 -4.91 1.20 -11.90
C GLY A 141 -4.98 2.70 -11.65
N SER A 142 -3.88 3.36 -11.98
CA SER A 142 -3.77 4.82 -11.96
C SER A 142 -4.16 5.38 -13.32
N HIS A 143 -4.99 6.43 -13.31
CA HIS A 143 -5.52 7.07 -14.49
C HIS A 143 -5.21 8.55 -14.48
N SER A 144 -5.00 9.11 -15.68
CA SER A 144 -4.72 10.52 -15.87
C SER A 144 -5.55 11.06 -17.02
N VAL A 145 -6.21 12.19 -16.79
CA VAL A 145 -7.06 12.83 -17.81
C VAL A 145 -6.78 14.32 -17.90
N LYS A 146 -6.65 14.80 -19.13
CA LYS A 146 -6.48 16.22 -19.41
C LYS A 146 -7.82 16.92 -19.37
N MET A 147 -7.92 17.97 -18.57
CA MET A 147 -9.02 18.92 -18.60
C MET A 147 -8.60 20.13 -19.45
N ASP A 148 -9.34 20.39 -20.54
CA ASP A 148 -9.18 21.60 -21.36
C ASP A 148 -10.33 22.57 -21.07
N ALA A 149 -9.99 23.73 -20.50
CA ALA A 149 -10.94 24.78 -20.15
C ALA A 149 -10.86 26.00 -21.08
N SER A 150 -10.40 25.81 -22.32
CA SER A 150 -10.27 26.90 -23.30
C SER A 150 -11.60 27.60 -23.59
N ALA A 151 -12.73 26.91 -23.47
CA ALA A 151 -14.07 27.47 -23.62
C ALA A 151 -14.70 28.04 -22.33
N LEU A 152 -14.02 27.93 -21.18
CA LEU A 152 -14.53 28.34 -19.87
C LEU A 152 -13.96 29.70 -19.43
N ASN A 153 -14.67 30.43 -18.57
CA ASN A 153 -14.22 31.71 -18.02
C ASN A 153 -13.34 31.50 -16.77
N SER A 154 -12.45 32.44 -16.44
CA SER A 154 -11.71 32.42 -15.17
C SER A 154 -12.66 32.27 -13.98
N GLY A 155 -12.32 31.43 -13.02
CA GLY A 155 -13.20 31.13 -11.90
C GLY A 155 -12.86 29.83 -11.17
N ILE A 156 -13.72 29.52 -10.20
CA ILE A 156 -13.64 28.28 -9.42
C ILE A 156 -14.53 27.22 -10.07
N TYR A 157 -13.96 26.03 -10.24
CA TYR A 157 -14.64 24.86 -10.74
C TYR A 157 -14.49 23.72 -9.73
N PHE A 158 -15.43 22.79 -9.76
CA PHE A 158 -15.38 21.56 -8.99
C PHE A 158 -15.37 20.38 -9.95
N TYR A 159 -14.58 19.35 -9.67
CA TYR A 159 -14.68 18.10 -10.39
C TYR A 159 -14.98 16.97 -9.42
N THR A 160 -15.86 16.08 -9.84
CA THR A 160 -16.36 14.97 -9.04
C THR A 160 -16.11 13.67 -9.77
N LEU A 161 -15.39 12.76 -9.10
CA LEU A 161 -15.17 11.38 -9.52
C LEU A 161 -16.18 10.49 -8.81
N SER A 162 -17.01 9.81 -9.58
CA SER A 162 -17.92 8.76 -9.11
C SER A 162 -17.51 7.42 -9.70
N VAL A 163 -17.38 6.40 -8.86
CA VAL A 163 -17.06 5.04 -9.28
C VAL A 163 -18.16 4.08 -8.83
N TYR A 164 -18.61 3.24 -9.75
CA TYR A 164 -19.67 2.26 -9.53
C TYR A 164 -19.14 0.85 -9.77
N GLY A 165 -19.45 -0.06 -8.85
CA GLY A 165 -19.11 -1.49 -8.99
C GLY A 165 -20.06 -2.19 -9.98
N GLU A 166 -19.78 -3.46 -10.28
CA GLU A 166 -20.58 -4.27 -11.21
C GLU A 166 -22.06 -4.40 -10.80
N ASN A 167 -22.34 -4.37 -9.51
CA ASN A 167 -23.70 -4.39 -8.96
C ASN A 167 -24.43 -3.04 -9.05
N GLY A 168 -23.81 -2.02 -9.65
CA GLY A 168 -24.34 -0.66 -9.78
C GLY A 168 -24.26 0.17 -8.49
N ALA A 169 -23.74 -0.37 -7.39
CA ALA A 169 -23.55 0.39 -6.16
C ALA A 169 -22.38 1.37 -6.30
N GLN A 170 -22.55 2.59 -5.82
CA GLN A 170 -21.49 3.59 -5.78
C GLN A 170 -20.44 3.19 -4.74
N GLN A 171 -19.22 2.93 -5.22
CA GLN A 171 -18.08 2.51 -4.40
C GLN A 171 -17.26 3.72 -3.92
N PHE A 172 -17.20 4.76 -4.75
CA PHE A 172 -16.46 5.97 -4.43
C PHE A 172 -17.17 7.21 -4.97
N ASN A 173 -17.09 8.30 -4.20
CA ASN A 173 -17.48 9.63 -4.62
C ASN A 173 -16.52 10.65 -4.01
N GLY A 174 -15.71 11.29 -4.83
CA GLY A 174 -14.75 12.30 -4.40
C GLY A 174 -14.91 13.59 -5.20
N THR A 175 -14.83 14.74 -4.53
CA THR A 175 -14.89 16.05 -5.18
C THR A 175 -13.69 16.89 -4.79
N LYS A 176 -13.13 17.61 -5.76
CA LYS A 176 -12.03 18.56 -5.55
C LYS A 176 -12.31 19.86 -6.29
N LYS A 177 -11.64 20.91 -5.84
CA LYS A 177 -11.76 22.27 -6.37
C LYS A 177 -10.59 22.57 -7.31
N ALA A 178 -10.85 23.23 -8.43
CA ALA A 178 -9.84 23.74 -9.36
C ALA A 178 -10.02 25.25 -9.54
N LEU A 179 -8.92 25.98 -9.75
CA LEU A 179 -8.93 27.42 -10.00
C LEU A 179 -8.36 27.71 -11.39
N LEU A 180 -9.22 28.20 -12.30
CA LEU A 180 -8.85 28.63 -13.64
C LEU A 180 -8.53 30.12 -13.66
N LEU A 181 -7.36 30.49 -14.16
CA LEU A 181 -6.91 31.89 -14.31
C LEU A 181 -6.49 32.14 -15.76
N LYS A 182 -7.36 32.77 -16.55
CA LYS A 182 -7.02 33.34 -17.86
C LYS A 182 -6.56 34.78 -17.75
#